data_AF-A0A7D5N7Y1-F1
#
_entry.id   AF-A0A7D5N7Y1-F1
#
_cell.length_a   1.000
_cell.length_b   1.000
_cell.length_c   1.000
_cell.angle_alpha   90.00
_cell.angle_beta   90.00
_cell.angle_gamma   90.00
#
_symmetry.space_group_name_H-M   'P 1'
#
loop_
_entity.id
_entity.type
_entity.pdbx_description
1 polymer ?
#
loop_
_entity_poly.entity_id
_entity_poly.type
_entity_poly.pdbx_seq_one_letter_code
_entity_poly.pdbx_strand_id
1 'polypeptide(L)' 'MLKSVKVETFVPNLIEKVKKIADINTNIILIKANVYDSAYKELSKLGFKVVDIRIPFPSSGQQTNFQRAFKQG' A
#
# COMPACT_ATOMS: atom_id res chain seq x y z
N MET A 1 7.52 14.86 -10.74
CA MET A 1 7.98 14.11 -9.54
C MET A 1 7.13 14.58 -8.37
N LEU A 2 6.13 13.80 -7.93
CA LEU A 2 5.38 14.15 -6.72
C LEU A 2 6.35 14.08 -5.55
N LYS A 3 6.55 15.19 -4.82
CA LYS A 3 7.33 15.19 -3.58
C LYS A 3 6.76 14.10 -2.66
N SER A 4 7.63 13.34 -1.99
CA SER A 4 7.25 12.28 -1.06
C SER A 4 6.54 12.90 0.15
N VAL A 5 5.26 13.18 0.02
CA VAL A 5 4.40 13.61 1.13
C VAL A 5 4.19 12.39 2.02
N LYS A 6 4.37 12.55 3.33
CA LYS A 6 4.18 11.47 4.30
C LYS A 6 2.74 10.95 4.22
N VAL A 7 2.54 9.64 4.29
CA VAL A 7 1.20 9.05 4.21
C VAL A 7 0.28 9.58 5.31
N GLU A 8 0.85 9.93 6.47
CA GLU A 8 0.15 10.55 7.61
C GLU A 8 -0.57 11.85 7.25
N THR A 9 -0.08 12.60 6.25
CA THR A 9 -0.72 13.84 5.77
C THR A 9 -2.07 13.57 5.11
N PHE A 10 -2.23 12.42 4.45
CA PHE A 10 -3.46 12.05 3.75
C PHE A 10 -4.34 11.10 4.55
N VAL A 11 -3.72 10.24 5.36
CA VAL A 11 -4.41 9.25 6.19
C VAL A 11 -3.77 9.27 7.58
N PRO A 12 -4.26 10.15 8.46
CA PRO A 12 -3.78 10.21 9.84
C PRO A 12 -3.87 8.86 10.53
N ASN A 13 -2.84 8.54 11.30
CA ASN A 13 -2.74 7.34 12.14
C ASN A 13 -2.79 6.02 11.33
N LEU A 14 -2.45 6.03 10.03
CA LEU A 14 -2.43 4.81 9.22
C LEU A 14 -1.54 3.73 9.85
N ILE A 15 -0.30 4.11 10.22
CA ILE A 15 0.66 3.17 10.82
C ILE A 15 0.13 2.57 12.11
N GLU A 16 -0.48 3.38 12.97
CA GLU A 16 -1.08 2.90 14.23
C GLU A 16 -2.23 1.93 13.97
N LYS A 17 -3.06 2.21 12.96
CA LYS A 17 -4.15 1.31 12.55
C LYS A 17 -3.60 0.00 12.00
N VAL A 18 -2.56 0.03 11.16
CA VAL A 18 -1.92 -1.18 10.64
C VAL A 18 -1.37 -2.04 11.77
N LYS A 19 -0.66 -1.45 12.74
CA LYS A 19 -0.13 -2.15 13.92
C LYS A 19 -1.20 -2.85 14.78
N LYS A 20 -2.46 -2.43 14.69
CA LYS A 20 -3.58 -3.04 15.43
C LYS A 20 -4.21 -4.23 14.72
N ILE A 21 -4.01 -4.36 13.40
CA ILE A 21 -4.71 -5.36 12.57
C ILE A 21 -3.77 -6.32 11.84
N ALA A 22 -2.48 -5.97 11.76
CA ALA A 22 -1.47 -6.73 11.05
C ALA A 22 -0.23 -6.88 11.93
N ASP A 23 0.43 -8.03 11.80
CA ASP A 23 1.74 -8.30 12.38
C ASP A 23 2.81 -8.41 11.28
N ILE A 24 4.02 -8.79 11.67
CA ILE A 24 5.16 -8.93 10.77
C ILE A 24 4.98 -10.02 9.70
N ASN A 25 4.12 -10.99 9.94
CA ASN A 25 3.88 -12.13 9.06
C ASN A 25 2.70 -11.88 8.10
N THR A 26 1.91 -10.85 8.36
CA THR A 26 0.77 -10.45 7.54
C THR A 26 1.25 -9.82 6.24
N ASN A 27 0.90 -10.42 5.09
CA ASN A 27 1.17 -9.82 3.78
C ASN A 27 0.32 -8.55 3.63
N ILE A 28 0.95 -7.42 3.35
CA ILE A 28 0.28 -6.14 3.12
C ILE A 28 0.35 -5.81 1.63
N ILE A 29 -0.82 -5.72 1.00
CA ILE A 29 -0.97 -5.29 -0.39
C ILE A 29 -1.46 -3.84 -0.41
N LEU A 30 -0.71 -2.95 -1.07
CA LEU A 30 -1.09 -1.55 -1.23
C LEU A 30 -1.81 -1.33 -2.55
N ILE A 31 -3.07 -0.89 -2.48
CA ILE A 31 -3.91 -0.61 -3.64
C ILE A 31 -3.92 0.89 -3.91
N LYS A 32 -3.74 1.25 -5.19
CA LYS A 32 -3.56 2.60 -5.76
C LYS A 32 -2.12 3.09 -5.71
N ALA A 33 -1.62 3.59 -6.85
CA ALA A 33 -0.23 4.01 -7.00
C ALA A 33 0.22 5.05 -5.96
N ASN A 34 -0.63 6.04 -5.65
CA ASN A 34 -0.28 7.07 -4.66
C ASN A 34 -0.24 6.52 -3.22
N VAL A 35 -1.00 5.47 -2.91
CA VAL A 35 -0.94 4.79 -1.60
C VAL A 35 0.37 4.02 -1.49
N TYR A 36 0.73 3.27 -2.53
CA TYR A 36 2.03 2.62 -2.61
C TYR A 36 3.17 3.64 -2.43
N ASP A 37 3.17 4.72 -3.20
CA ASP A 37 4.23 5.73 -3.18
C ASP A 37 4.37 6.40 -1.80
N SER A 38 3.26 6.56 -1.08
CA SER A 38 3.26 7.22 0.23
C SER A 38 3.58 6.27 1.39
N ALA A 39 3.16 5.00 1.33
CA ALA A 39 3.16 4.10 2.49
C ALA A 39 4.22 2.98 2.43
N TYR A 40 4.62 2.55 1.22
CA TYR A 40 5.48 1.37 1.06
C TYR A 40 6.77 1.47 1.87
N LYS A 41 7.50 2.59 1.73
CA LYS A 41 8.78 2.79 2.41
C LYS A 41 8.65 2.82 3.93
N GLU A 42 7.60 3.44 4.46
CA GLU A 42 7.42 3.56 5.91
C GLU A 42 7.03 2.22 6.53
N LEU A 43 6.08 1.50 5.93
CA LEU A 43 5.67 0.18 6.40
C LEU A 43 6.80 -0.85 6.28
N SER A 44 7.57 -0.83 5.19
CA SER A 44 8.71 -1.73 5.01
C SER A 44 9.82 -1.48 6.04
N LYS A 45 10.11 -0.21 6.37
CA LYS A 45 11.08 0.15 7.42
C LYS A 45 10.66 -0.32 8.81
N LEU A 46 9.36 -0.45 9.05
CA LEU A 46 8.81 -1.01 10.30
C LEU A 46 8.80 -2.54 10.30
N GLY A 47 9.30 -3.16 9.22
CA GLY A 47 9.46 -4.61 9.07
C GLY A 47 8.22 -5.33 8.53
N PHE A 48 7.11 -4.62 8.27
CA PHE A 48 5.93 -5.26 7.71
C PHE A 48 6.24 -5.89 6.35
N LYS A 49 5.62 -7.05 6.09
CA LYS A 49 5.73 -7.75 4.81
C LYS A 49 4.86 -7.08 3.75
N VAL A 50 5.30 -5.93 3.27
CA VAL A 50 4.62 -5.19 2.21
C VAL A 50 5.05 -5.74 0.85
N VAL A 51 4.06 -6.07 0.02
CA VAL A 51 4.32 -6.56 -1.34
C VAL A 51 4.84 -5.41 -2.21
N ASP A 52 6.01 -5.57 -2.80
CA ASP A 52 6.68 -4.56 -3.63
C ASP A 52 6.13 -4.49 -5.05
N ILE A 53 4.81 -4.28 -5.16
CA ILE A 53 4.12 -4.12 -6.43
C ILE A 53 3.16 -2.94 -6.37
N ARG A 54 3.10 -2.17 -7.47
CA ARG A 54 2.12 -1.11 -7.64
C ARG A 54 0.82 -1.70 -8.16
N ILE A 55 -0.16 -1.89 -7.28
CA ILE A 55 -1.49 -2.33 -7.69
C ILE A 55 -2.36 -1.10 -8.01
N PRO A 56 -2.99 -1.02 -9.20
CA PRO A 56 -3.92 0.07 -9.50
C PRO A 56 -5.18 -0.02 -8.66
N PHE A 57 -5.90 1.09 -8.46
CA PHE A 57 -7.23 1.01 -7.86
C PHE A 57 -8.23 0.39 -8.87
N PRO A 58 -9.18 -0.46 -8.44
CA PRO A 58 -10.15 -1.10 -9.32
C PRO A 58 -11.25 -0.12 -9.81
N SER A 59 -10.88 0.90 -10.58
CA SER A 59 -11.83 1.76 -11.29
C SER A 59 -12.39 1.07 -12.54
N SER A 60 -13.45 1.61 -13.15
CA SER A 60 -14.13 1.01 -14.32
C SER A 60 -13.22 0.61 -15.48
N GLY A 61 -12.07 1.28 -15.67
CA GLY A 61 -11.08 0.93 -16.69
C GLY A 61 -9.87 0.11 -16.19
N GLN A 62 -9.77 -0.16 -14.89
CA GLN A 62 -8.62 -0.81 -14.27
C GLN A 62 -8.95 -2.15 -13.61
N GLN A 63 -10.20 -2.62 -13.66
CA GLN A 63 -10.61 -3.87 -13.00
C GLN A 63 -9.78 -5.08 -13.43
N THR A 64 -9.59 -5.29 -14.74
CA THR A 64 -8.78 -6.40 -15.27
C THR A 64 -7.30 -6.29 -14.87
N ASN A 65 -6.75 -5.06 -14.84
CA ASN A 65 -5.37 -4.83 -14.43
C ASN A 65 -5.19 -5.05 -12.93
N PHE A 66 -6.16 -4.58 -12.12
CA PHE A 66 -6.23 -4.83 -10.70
C PHE A 66 -6.25 -6.34 -10.40
N GLN A 67 -7.18 -7.08 -11.01
CA GLN A 67 -7.28 -8.53 -10.79
C GLN A 67 -5.98 -9.26 -11.15
N ARG A 68 -5.32 -8.86 -12.24
CA ARG A 68 -4.04 -9.45 -12.66
C ARG A 68 -2.92 -9.15 -11.67
N ALA A 69 -2.77 -7.89 -11.27
CA ALA A 69 -1.77 -7.48 -10.30
C ALA A 69 -2.01 -8.09 -8.91
N PHE A 70 -3.27 -8.16 -8.47
CA PHE A 70 -3.65 -8.74 -7.19
C PHE A 70 -3.33 -10.24 -7.09
N LYS A 71 -3.47 -10.99 -8.19
CA LYS A 71 -3.08 -12.42 -8.26
C LYS A 71 -1.56 -12.66 -8.21
N GLN A 72 -0.76 -11.64 -8.48
CA GLN A 72 0.70 -11.72 -8.50
C GLN A 72 1.34 -11.27 -7.17
N GLY A 73 0.56 -10.65 -6.29
CA GLY A 73 0.99 -10.17 -4.97
C GLY A 73 0.81 -11.17 -3.85
#